data_AF-A0AAE1MD60-F1
#
_entry.id   AF-A0AAE1MD60-F1
#
_cell.length_a   1.000
_cell.length_b   1.000
_cell.length_c   1.000
_cell.angle_alpha   90.00
_cell.angle_beta   90.00
_cell.angle_gamma   90.00
#
_symmetry.space_group_name_H-M   'P 1'
#
loop_
_entity.id
_entity.type
_entity.pdbx_description
1 polymer ?
#
loop_
_entity_poly.entity_id
_entity_poly.type
_entity_poly.pdbx_seq_one_letter_code
_entity_poly.pdbx_strand_id
1 'polypeptide(L)'
;MEISKILNNANDESSPTLLDEEAHGESPMAEISIRAILGRTSATTMKVKGELLSKEILILINSDSTHNFISNKLVEDLGIKPQHLAPFGVQVGDGAMISCSAICGDLEIQVQQLTIRDPMI
;
A
#
# COMPACT_ATOMS: atom_id res chain seq x y z
N MET A 1 12.41 6.20 2.59
CA MET A 1 11.72 5.10 1.90
C MET A 1 10.38 5.03 2.58
N GLU A 2 9.38 5.59 1.90
CA GLU A 2 8.29 6.34 2.53
C GLU A 2 6.97 5.56 2.50
N ILE A 3 6.17 5.76 3.56
CA ILE A 3 4.73 5.94 3.55
C ILE A 3 3.86 4.74 3.09
N SER A 4 2.96 4.32 3.99
CA SER A 4 1.91 3.34 3.67
C SER A 4 0.83 3.97 2.77
N LYS A 5 0.83 3.59 1.49
CA LYS A 5 -0.13 4.02 0.48
C LYS A 5 -1.40 3.15 0.54
N ILE A 6 -2.55 3.79 0.41
CA ILE A 6 -3.84 3.10 0.57
C ILE A 6 -4.32 2.54 -0.77
N LEU A 7 -4.59 1.23 -0.84
CA LEU A 7 -5.17 0.58 -2.03
C LEU A 7 -6.57 0.03 -1.74
N ASN A 8 -7.47 0.22 -2.71
CA ASN A 8 -8.78 -0.41 -2.73
C ASN A 8 -8.67 -1.85 -3.27
N ASN A 9 -9.42 -2.78 -2.66
CA ASN A 9 -9.44 -4.19 -3.08
C ASN A 9 -10.13 -4.33 -4.45
N ALA A 10 -9.61 -5.22 -5.32
CA ALA A 10 -10.06 -5.43 -6.70
C ALA A 10 -11.43 -6.14 -6.85
N ASN A 11 -12.29 -6.10 -5.82
CA ASN A 11 -13.60 -6.76 -5.81
C ASN A 11 -14.78 -5.79 -5.93
N ASP A 12 -14.56 -4.49 -6.09
CA ASP A 12 -15.58 -3.56 -6.55
C ASP A 12 -15.45 -3.39 -8.07
N GLU A 13 -16.51 -3.76 -8.79
CA GLU A 13 -16.75 -3.47 -10.21
C GLU A 13 -16.90 -1.96 -10.43
N SER A 14 -15.82 -1.21 -10.22
CA SER A 14 -15.68 0.15 -10.70
C SER A 14 -14.55 0.17 -11.71
N SER A 15 -14.92 0.38 -12.97
CA SER A 15 -14.01 0.43 -14.12
C SER A 15 -12.83 1.39 -13.87
N PRO A 16 -11.60 1.06 -14.30
CA PRO A 16 -10.46 1.95 -14.14
C PRO A 16 -10.68 3.21 -14.97
N THR A 17 -10.84 4.35 -14.31
CA THR A 17 -10.81 5.67 -14.96
C THR A 17 -9.39 5.94 -15.42
N LEU A 18 -9.20 5.93 -16.74
CA LEU A 18 -8.02 6.47 -17.41
C LEU A 18 -7.94 7.97 -17.10
N LEU A 19 -6.81 8.42 -16.59
CA LEU A 19 -6.50 9.85 -16.44
C LEU A 19 -5.60 10.26 -17.61
N ASP A 20 -6.02 11.32 -18.31
CA ASP A 20 -5.29 11.94 -19.41
C ASP A 20 -3.89 12.41 -18.97
N GLU A 21 -2.92 12.19 -19.85
CA GLU A 21 -1.51 12.54 -19.66
C GLU A 21 -1.30 14.06 -19.65
N GLU A 22 -1.09 14.67 -18.49
CA GLU A 22 -0.43 15.98 -18.41
C GLU A 22 0.15 16.25 -17.00
N ALA A 23 1.40 15.82 -16.78
CA ALA A 23 2.32 16.41 -15.79
C ALA A 23 3.75 15.88 -16.00
N HIS A 24 4.58 16.65 -16.71
CA HIS A 24 6.04 16.51 -16.66
C HIS A 24 6.56 17.01 -15.31
N GLY A 25 6.74 16.06 -14.39
CA GLY A 25 7.59 16.17 -13.22
C GLY A 25 7.92 14.75 -12.79
N GLU A 26 9.19 14.39 -12.79
CA GLU A 26 9.69 13.09 -12.30
C GLU A 26 9.40 12.98 -10.80
N SER A 27 8.14 12.73 -10.44
CA SER A 27 7.77 12.24 -9.12
C SER A 27 8.05 10.74 -9.12
N PRO A 28 8.79 10.19 -8.16
CA PRO A 28 9.07 8.76 -8.14
C PRO A 28 7.73 8.01 -8.12
N MET A 29 7.42 7.35 -9.24
CA MET A 29 6.19 6.62 -9.43
C MET A 29 6.17 5.49 -8.40
N ALA A 30 5.12 5.43 -7.59
CA ALA A 30 4.96 4.32 -6.67
C ALA A 30 4.73 3.04 -7.48
N GLU A 31 5.32 1.93 -7.06
CA GLU A 31 5.16 0.64 -7.74
C GLU A 31 4.77 -0.43 -6.74
N ILE A 32 3.74 -1.20 -7.09
CA ILE A 32 3.31 -2.37 -6.35
C ILE A 32 3.27 -3.59 -7.28
N SER A 33 3.79 -4.72 -6.80
CA SER A 33 3.69 -5.95 -7.59
C SER A 33 2.25 -6.46 -7.61
N ILE A 34 1.85 -7.06 -8.73
CA ILE A 34 0.56 -7.75 -8.81
C ILE A 34 0.43 -8.89 -7.79
N ARG A 35 1.57 -9.47 -7.36
CA ARG A 35 1.59 -10.52 -6.33
C ARG A 35 1.20 -9.97 -4.97
N ALA A 36 1.65 -8.75 -4.64
CA ALA A 36 1.27 -8.07 -3.41
C ALA A 36 -0.22 -7.71 -3.41
N ILE A 37 -0.75 -7.17 -4.53
CA ILE A 37 -2.19 -6.87 -4.66
C ILE A 37 -3.05 -8.12 -4.49
N LEU A 38 -2.70 -9.21 -5.18
CA LEU A 38 -3.44 -10.47 -5.12
C LEU A 38 -3.18 -11.25 -3.82
N GLY A 39 -2.27 -10.77 -2.97
CA GLY A 39 -1.83 -11.46 -1.77
C GLY A 39 -1.34 -12.88 -2.02
N ARG A 40 -0.56 -13.10 -3.09
CA ARG A 40 -0.01 -14.42 -3.44
C ARG A 40 1.42 -14.55 -2.92
N THR A 41 1.77 -15.72 -2.41
CA THR A 41 3.15 -16.07 -2.04
C THR A 41 3.93 -16.58 -3.25
N SER A 42 5.21 -16.25 -3.31
CA SER A 42 6.17 -16.59 -4.36
C SER A 42 7.59 -16.64 -3.76
N ALA A 43 8.61 -16.92 -4.58
CA ALA A 43 10.00 -16.81 -4.13
C ALA A 43 10.39 -15.38 -3.67
N THR A 44 9.67 -14.35 -4.11
CA THR A 44 9.92 -12.92 -3.79
C THR A 44 8.91 -12.34 -2.80
N THR A 45 7.94 -13.12 -2.33
CA THR A 45 6.87 -12.65 -1.43
C THR A 45 6.63 -13.60 -0.26
N MET A 46 6.61 -13.05 0.94
CA MET A 46 6.36 -13.79 2.18
C MET A 46 5.14 -13.24 2.92
N LYS A 47 4.35 -14.14 3.50
CA LYS A 47 3.22 -13.81 4.38
C LYS A 47 3.62 -13.98 5.82
N VAL A 48 3.38 -12.95 6.62
CA VAL A 48 3.67 -12.96 8.05
C VAL A 48 2.44 -12.46 8.81
N LYS A 49 2.12 -13.11 9.92
CA LYS A 49 1.13 -12.56 10.87
C LYS A 49 1.80 -11.49 11.72
N GLY A 50 1.11 -10.37 11.88
CA GLY A 50 1.51 -9.33 12.81
C GLY A 50 0.31 -8.73 13.50
N GLU A 51 0.54 -7.65 14.22
CA GLU A 51 -0.47 -6.91 14.93
C GLU A 51 -0.30 -5.40 14.65
N LEU A 52 -1.40 -4.72 14.39
CA LEU A 52 -1.49 -3.28 14.23
C LEU A 52 -2.66 -2.79 15.08
N LEU A 53 -2.41 -1.85 15.99
CA LEU A 53 -3.42 -1.34 16.93
C LEU A 53 -4.21 -2.45 17.65
N SER A 54 -3.50 -3.48 18.13
CA SER A 54 -4.09 -4.65 18.80
C SER A 54 -5.00 -5.54 17.96
N LYS A 55 -4.96 -5.39 16.63
CA LYS A 55 -5.63 -6.29 15.69
C LYS A 55 -4.62 -7.18 14.98
N GLU A 56 -4.86 -8.49 14.96
CA GLU A 56 -4.10 -9.41 14.10
C GLU A 56 -4.30 -9.04 12.63
N ILE A 57 -3.20 -8.82 11.92
CA ILE A 57 -3.16 -8.48 10.50
C ILE A 57 -2.27 -9.45 9.72
N LEU A 58 -2.51 -9.56 8.42
CA LEU A 58 -1.63 -10.26 7.50
C LEU A 58 -0.72 -9.25 6.80
N ILE A 59 0.58 -9.44 6.93
CA ILE A 59 1.62 -8.59 6.32
C ILE A 59 2.24 -9.35 5.16
N LEU A 60 2.36 -8.67 4.02
CA LEU A 60 3.08 -9.17 2.85
C LEU A 60 4.42 -8.47 2.77
N ILE A 61 5.50 -9.24 2.91
CA ILE A 61 6.86 -8.76 2.68
C ILE A 61 7.17 -9.05 1.22
N ASN A 62 7.44 -8.00 0.45
CA ASN A 62 7.70 -8.09 -0.99
C ASN A 62 8.89 -7.20 -1.37
N SER A 63 9.89 -7.79 -2.04
CA SER A 63 11.03 -7.04 -2.59
C SER A 63 10.69 -6.27 -3.87
N ASP A 64 9.65 -6.71 -4.58
CA ASP A 64 9.28 -6.20 -5.91
C ASP A 64 8.31 -5.01 -5.79
N SER A 65 8.40 -4.19 -4.73
CA SER A 65 7.55 -3.00 -4.54
C SER A 65 8.38 -1.89 -3.94
N THR A 66 8.10 -0.64 -4.36
CA THR A 66 8.95 0.50 -4.00
C THR A 66 8.53 1.15 -2.68
N HIS A 67 7.28 0.93 -2.24
CA HIS A 67 6.70 1.51 -1.03
C HIS A 67 5.93 0.48 -0.23
N ASN A 68 5.58 0.83 1.01
CA ASN A 68 4.64 0.06 1.83
C ASN A 68 3.21 0.39 1.40
N PHE A 69 2.33 -0.60 1.44
CA PHE A 69 0.92 -0.42 1.09
C PHE A 69 0.02 -1.02 2.18
N ILE A 70 -1.08 -0.34 2.46
CA ILE A 70 -2.11 -0.78 3.41
C ILE A 70 -3.46 -0.77 2.70
N SER A 71 -4.32 -1.75 2.96
CA SER A 71 -5.64 -1.79 2.35
C SER A 71 -6.56 -0.72 2.95
N ASN A 72 -7.37 -0.05 2.13
CA ASN A 72 -8.33 0.96 2.62
C ASN A 72 -9.29 0.38 3.67
N LYS A 73 -9.77 -0.84 3.44
CA LYS A 73 -10.63 -1.55 4.38
C LYS A 73 -10.00 -1.68 5.77
N LEU A 74 -8.72 -2.01 5.86
CA LEU A 74 -8.03 -2.14 7.15
C LEU A 74 -7.88 -0.78 7.85
N VAL A 75 -7.64 0.30 7.09
CA VAL A 75 -7.58 1.67 7.62
C VAL A 75 -8.94 2.05 8.22
N GLU A 76 -10.03 1.79 7.51
CA GLU A 76 -11.41 2.02 7.95
C GLU A 76 -11.76 1.17 9.18
N ASP A 77 -11.50 -0.14 9.13
CA ASP A 77 -11.80 -1.09 10.20
C ASP A 77 -11.07 -0.74 11.52
N LEU A 78 -9.86 -0.18 11.43
CA LEU A 78 -9.05 0.24 12.58
C LEU A 78 -9.27 1.70 12.99
N GLY A 79 -10.08 2.46 12.25
CA GLY A 79 -10.31 3.89 12.50
C GLY A 79 -9.04 4.74 12.38
N ILE A 80 -8.07 4.29 11.58
CA ILE A 80 -6.84 5.06 11.31
C ILE A 80 -7.22 6.29 10.49
N LYS A 81 -6.72 7.46 10.89
CA LYS A 81 -6.98 8.71 10.17
C LYS A 81 -5.85 8.96 9.17
N PRO A 82 -6.07 8.76 7.86
CA PRO A 82 -5.05 9.04 6.88
C PRO A 82 -4.87 10.56 6.69
N GLN A 83 -3.68 10.94 6.23
CA GLN A 83 -3.41 12.26 5.69
C GLN A 83 -3.70 12.24 4.19
N HIS A 84 -4.54 13.16 3.73
CA HIS A 84 -4.85 13.31 2.31
C HIS A 84 -3.75 14.10 1.59
N LEU A 85 -3.48 13.71 0.35
CA LEU A 85 -2.53 14.33 -0.54
C LEU A 85 -3.19 14.60 -1.91
N ALA A 86 -2.50 15.36 -2.76
CA ALA A 86 -2.84 15.40 -4.17
C ALA A 86 -2.81 13.97 -4.74
N PRO A 87 -3.82 13.54 -5.53
CA PRO A 87 -3.82 12.22 -6.14
C PRO A 87 -2.56 11.99 -6.97
N PHE A 88 -1.98 10.80 -6.84
CA PHE A 88 -0.81 10.36 -7.62
C PHE A 88 -0.99 8.92 -8.10
N GLY A 89 -0.32 8.59 -9.20
CA GLY A 89 -0.36 7.27 -9.79
C GLY A 89 0.53 6.26 -9.07
N VAL A 90 -0.02 5.07 -8.85
CA VAL A 90 0.69 3.86 -8.42
C VAL A 90 0.65 2.87 -9.58
N GLN A 91 1.81 2.50 -10.11
CA GLN A 91 1.91 1.48 -11.15
C GLN A 91 1.85 0.08 -10.53
N VAL A 92 1.05 -0.78 -11.14
CA VAL A 92 0.98 -2.20 -10.84
C VAL A 92 1.97 -2.94 -11.73
N GLY A 93 2.53 -4.07 -11.25
CA GLY A 93 3.50 -4.86 -12.00
C GLY A 93 3.05 -5.40 -13.38
N ASP A 94 1.79 -5.22 -13.77
CA ASP A 94 1.27 -5.50 -15.12
C ASP A 94 1.17 -4.24 -16.02
N GLY A 95 1.58 -3.08 -15.51
CA GLY A 95 1.51 -1.79 -16.18
C GLY A 95 0.23 -0.99 -15.89
N ALA A 96 -0.75 -1.55 -15.18
CA ALA A 96 -1.96 -0.80 -14.81
C ALA A 96 -1.64 0.32 -13.81
N MET A 97 -2.42 1.41 -13.85
CA MET A 97 -2.27 2.54 -12.93
C MET A 97 -3.44 2.61 -11.96
N ILE A 98 -3.14 2.74 -10.67
CA ILE A 98 -4.11 2.96 -9.60
C ILE A 98 -3.88 4.34 -9.01
N SER A 99 -4.96 5.12 -8.81
CA SER A 99 -4.87 6.42 -8.14
C SER A 99 -4.81 6.23 -6.62
N CYS A 100 -3.83 6.87 -5.98
CA CYS A 100 -3.71 6.97 -4.52
C CYS A 100 -3.74 8.44 -4.11
N SER A 101 -4.53 8.78 -3.09
CA SER A 101 -4.71 10.18 -2.63
C SER A 101 -4.58 10.33 -1.11
N ALA A 102 -4.10 9.28 -0.43
CA ALA A 102 -4.06 9.23 1.01
C ALA A 102 -2.92 8.35 1.52
N ILE A 103 -2.41 8.70 2.69
CA ILE A 103 -1.27 8.06 3.31
C ILE A 103 -1.48 7.86 4.81
N CYS A 104 -0.89 6.82 5.39
CA CYS A 104 -0.87 6.61 6.84
C CYS A 104 0.55 6.81 7.38
N GLY A 105 0.70 7.74 8.32
CA GLY A 105 1.94 7.98 9.08
C GLY A 105 1.93 7.28 10.44
N ASP A 106 3.12 7.15 11.04
CA ASP A 106 3.33 6.68 12.42
C ASP A 106 2.66 5.34 12.78
N LEU A 107 2.58 4.43 11.81
CA LEU A 107 2.08 3.07 12.06
C LEU A 107 3.17 2.23 12.75
N GLU A 108 2.80 1.64 13.88
CA GLU A 108 3.62 0.67 14.59
C GLU A 108 3.04 -0.73 14.40
N ILE A 109 3.83 -1.60 13.80
CA ILE A 109 3.45 -2.98 13.50
C ILE A 109 4.29 -3.90 14.37
N GLN A 110 3.63 -4.82 15.07
CA GLN A 110 4.29 -5.88 15.82
C GLN A 110 4.35 -7.16 14.99
N VAL A 111 5.53 -7.76 14.91
CA VAL A 111 5.76 -9.05 14.27
C VAL A 111 6.56 -9.91 15.23
N GLN A 112 5.90 -10.89 15.87
CA GLN A 112 6.51 -11.69 16.94
C GLN A 112 7.07 -10.77 18.05
N GLN A 113 8.39 -10.79 18.32
CA GLN A 113 9.04 -9.92 19.30
C GLN A 113 9.62 -8.63 18.68
N LEU A 114 9.33 -8.35 17.41
CA LEU A 114 9.87 -7.19 16.68
C LEU A 114 8.80 -6.10 16.51
N THR A 115 9.14 -4.90 16.95
CA THR A 115 8.43 -3.67 16.62
C THR A 115 9.00 -3.09 15.33
N ILE A 116 8.17 -2.95 14.30
CA ILE A 116 8.51 -2.30 13.04
C ILE A 116 7.77 -0.97 12.99
N ARG A 117 8.51 0.12 12.80
CA ARG A 117 7.97 1.45 12.54
C ARG A 117 8.63 1.99 11.29
N ASP A 118 7.83 2.55 10.40
CA ASP A 118 8.32 3.31 9.26
C ASP A 118 8.41 4.79 9.67
N PRO A 119 9.61 5.34 9.91
CA PRO A 119 9.75 6.74 10.30
C PRO A 119 9.33 7.64 9.12
N MET A 120 8.31 8.47 9.32
CA MET A 120 8.04 9.59 8.41
C MET A 120 9.29 10.45 8.30
N ILE A 121 9.90 10.49 7.12
CA ILE A 121 10.86 11.51 6.70
C ILE A 121 10.30 12.13 5.43
#